data_AF-A0A924W6R5-F1
#
_entry.id   AF-A0A924W6R5-F1
#
_cell.length_a   1.000
_cell.length_b   1.000
_cell.length_c   1.000
_cell.angle_alpha   90.00
_cell.angle_beta   90.00
_cell.angle_gamma   90.00
#
_symmetry.space_group_name_H-M   'P 1'
#
loop_
_entity.id
_entity.type
_entity.pdbx_description
1 polymer ?
#
loop_
_entity_poly.entity_id
_entity_poly.type
_entity_poly.pdbx_seq_one_letter_code
_entity_poly.pdbx_strand_id
1 'polypeptide(L)'
;MPYECHFTGKRTTYGKSRVYRGQKVSKGGFGLKPTGITRRQFRPNLQNVTALIDGVPTRIKASTRAIKTGLVIKPLKRKYGYTAQKNKDAAASAAA
;
A
#
# COMPACT_ATOMS: atom_id res chain seq x y z
N MET A 1 -2.12 -13.73 -7.16
CA MET A 1 -2.33 -12.25 -7.12
C MET A 1 -1.09 -11.53 -7.61
N PRO A 2 -1.15 -10.82 -8.75
CA PRO A 2 -0.05 -10.01 -9.26
C PRO A 2 0.46 -9.02 -8.19
N TYR A 3 1.72 -8.59 -8.28
CA TYR A 3 2.31 -7.58 -7.39
C TYR A 3 1.88 -6.18 -7.84
N GLU A 4 0.57 -5.96 -7.79
CA GLU A 4 -0.08 -4.75 -8.27
C GLU A 4 -1.10 -4.28 -7.25
N CYS A 5 -1.24 -2.96 -7.10
CA CYS A 5 -2.27 -2.39 -6.26
C CYS A 5 -3.64 -2.49 -6.95
N HIS A 6 -4.61 -3.14 -6.30
CA HIS A 6 -5.99 -3.25 -6.79
C HIS A 6 -6.63 -1.89 -7.14
N PHE A 7 -6.43 -0.87 -6.30
CA PHE A 7 -7.05 0.46 -6.49
C PHE A 7 -6.28 1.42 -7.41
N THR A 8 -4.97 1.25 -7.58
CA THR A 8 -4.12 2.28 -8.22
C THR A 8 -3.23 1.74 -9.33
N GLY A 9 -3.28 0.44 -9.63
CA GLY A 9 -2.46 -0.19 -10.68
C GLY A 9 -0.95 -0.11 -10.46
N LYS A 10 -0.52 0.28 -9.26
CA LYS A 10 0.91 0.44 -8.96
C LYS A 10 1.60 -0.91 -8.98
N ARG A 11 2.53 -1.05 -9.92
CA ARG A 11 3.38 -2.22 -10.14
C ARG A 11 4.85 -1.89 -9.94
N THR A 12 5.68 -2.92 -9.88
CA THR A 12 7.13 -2.76 -9.86
C THR A 12 7.59 -2.17 -11.20
N THR A 13 8.33 -1.06 -11.12
CA THR A 13 8.94 -0.43 -12.30
C THR A 13 10.45 -0.65 -12.27
N TYR A 14 11.07 -0.75 -13.44
CA TYR A 14 12.52 -0.88 -13.55
C TYR A 14 13.17 0.47 -13.84
N GLY A 15 14.36 0.67 -13.30
CA GLY A 15 15.23 1.77 -13.71
C GLY A 15 16.69 1.38 -13.64
N LYS A 16 17.55 2.33 -13.96
CA LYS A 16 19.00 2.17 -13.85
C LYS A 16 19.50 2.91 -12.62
N SER A 17 20.38 2.29 -11.85
CA SER A 17 21.23 2.96 -10.89
C SER A 17 22.49 3.42 -11.62
N ARG A 18 22.82 4.70 -11.54
CA ARG A 18 24.03 5.25 -12.15
C ARG A 18 24.94 5.77 -11.06
N VAL A 19 26.17 5.26 -11.03
CA VAL A 19 27.23 5.76 -10.16
C VAL A 19 28.07 6.74 -10.97
N TYR A 20 28.18 7.97 -10.45
CA TYR A 20 28.96 9.03 -11.08
C TYR A 20 30.23 9.29 -10.27
N ARG A 21 31.33 9.59 -10.95
CA ARG A 21 32.61 10.04 -10.37
C ARG A 21 32.96 11.43 -10.88
N GLY A 22 33.78 12.15 -10.11
CA GLY A 22 34.17 13.53 -10.39
C GLY A 22 33.21 14.56 -9.78
N GLN A 23 33.48 15.83 -10.07
CA GLN A 23 32.67 16.97 -9.60
C GLN A 23 31.79 17.49 -10.74
N LYS A 24 30.56 17.89 -10.41
CA LYS A 24 29.65 18.51 -11.38
C LYS A 24 30.27 19.77 -11.96
N VAL A 25 30.04 20.01 -13.26
CA VAL A 25 30.43 21.27 -13.93
C VAL A 25 29.85 22.48 -13.22
N SER A 26 28.62 22.36 -12.70
CA SER A 26 27.96 23.41 -11.91
C SER A 26 28.69 23.80 -10.63
N LYS A 27 29.67 23.01 -10.16
CA LYS A 27 30.51 23.29 -8.99
C LYS A 27 31.96 23.64 -9.36
N GLY A 28 32.22 23.98 -10.62
CA GLY A 28 33.56 24.32 -11.12
C GLY A 28 34.46 23.11 -11.43
N GLY A 29 33.90 21.91 -11.47
CA GLY A 29 34.65 20.69 -11.85
C GLY A 29 34.61 20.41 -13.35
N PHE A 30 35.43 19.47 -13.82
CA PHE A 30 35.47 19.05 -15.23
C PHE A 30 34.21 18.27 -15.68
N GLY A 31 33.44 17.71 -14.74
CA GLY A 31 32.17 17.02 -15.00
C GLY A 31 32.06 15.63 -14.37
N LEU A 32 30.82 15.14 -14.29
CA LEU A 32 30.51 13.81 -13.77
C LEU A 32 30.66 12.75 -14.87
N LYS A 33 31.47 11.72 -14.62
CA LYS A 33 31.58 10.55 -15.51
C LYS A 33 30.82 9.35 -14.91
N PRO A 34 29.95 8.67 -15.67
CA PRO A 34 29.28 7.47 -15.20
C PRO A 34 30.26 6.29 -15.20
N THR A 35 30.53 5.71 -14.03
CA THR A 35 31.47 4.58 -13.84
C THR A 35 30.75 3.23 -13.80
N GLY A 36 29.45 3.22 -13.49
CA GLY A 36 28.68 2.00 -13.44
C GLY A 36 27.20 2.25 -13.69
N ILE A 37 26.59 1.38 -14.50
CA ILE A 37 25.16 1.41 -14.82
C ILE A 37 24.58 0.02 -14.55
N THR A 38 23.86 -0.13 -13.44
CA THR A 38 23.21 -1.40 -13.07
C THR A 38 21.70 -1.26 -13.10
N ARG A 39 20.98 -2.36 -13.28
CA ARG A 39 19.50 -2.37 -13.20
C ARG A 39 19.07 -2.39 -11.74
N ARG A 40 18.07 -1.58 -11.40
CA ARG A 40 17.39 -1.60 -10.09
C ARG A 40 15.89 -1.72 -10.26
N GLN A 41 15.24 -2.27 -9.23
CA GLN A 41 13.79 -2.42 -9.16
C GLN A 41 13.21 -1.37 -8.21
N PHE A 42 12.20 -0.64 -8.65
CA PHE A 42 11.40 0.23 -7.80
C PHE A 42 10.14 -0.49 -7.40
N ARG A 43 10.11 -0.99 -6.16
CA ARG A 43 8.98 -1.73 -5.62
C ARG A 43 8.04 -0.76 -4.89
N PRO A 44 6.75 -0.69 -5.27
CA PRO A 44 5.77 0.03 -4.47
C PRO A 44 5.59 -0.64 -3.10
N ASN A 45 5.34 0.15 -2.06
CA ASN A 45 4.97 -0.36 -0.75
C ASN A 45 3.52 -0.88 -0.80
N LEU A 46 3.36 -2.14 -1.19
CA LEU A 46 2.10 -2.87 -1.23
C LEU A 46 1.91 -3.64 0.08
N GLN A 47 0.73 -3.53 0.64
CA GLN A 47 0.33 -4.20 1.87
C GLN A 47 -0.88 -5.09 1.62
N ASN A 48 -0.91 -6.24 2.28
CA ASN A 48 -2.04 -7.16 2.21
C ASN A 48 -3.13 -6.66 3.18
N VAL A 49 -4.29 -6.30 2.65
CA VAL A 49 -5.41 -5.78 3.44
C VAL A 49 -6.69 -6.49 3.03
N THR A 50 -7.56 -6.78 3.99
CA THR A 50 -8.94 -7.18 3.71
C THR A 50 -9.76 -5.93 3.44
N ALA A 51 -10.24 -5.78 2.22
CA ALA A 51 -11.08 -4.68 1.80
C ALA A 51 -12.45 -5.19 1.36
N LEU A 52 -13.46 -4.34 1.48
CA LEU A 52 -14.79 -4.61 0.97
C LEU A 52 -14.82 -4.12 -0.48
N ILE A 53 -14.89 -5.07 -1.41
CA ILE A 53 -15.00 -4.80 -2.86
C ILE A 53 -16.37 -5.29 -3.27
N ASP A 54 -17.21 -4.40 -3.80
CA ASP A 54 -18.55 -4.73 -4.33
C ASP A 54 -19.43 -5.55 -3.37
N GLY A 55 -19.36 -5.26 -2.06
CA GLY A 55 -20.12 -6.00 -1.03
C GLY A 55 -19.38 -7.17 -0.39
N VAL A 56 -18.33 -7.70 -1.03
CA VAL A 56 -17.63 -8.92 -0.59
C VAL A 56 -16.30 -8.59 0.11
N PRO A 57 -16.08 -9.10 1.33
CA PRO A 57 -14.80 -8.94 2.03
C PRO A 57 -13.74 -9.80 1.35
N THR A 58 -12.83 -9.14 0.62
CA THR A 58 -11.81 -9.81 -0.19
C THR A 58 -10.41 -9.39 0.26
N ARG A 59 -9.46 -10.33 0.27
CA ARG A 59 -8.06 -10.02 0.58
C ARG A 59 -7.38 -9.50 -0.68
N ILE A 60 -6.82 -8.30 -0.62
CA ILE A 60 -6.16 -7.66 -1.76
C ILE A 60 -4.83 -7.02 -1.38
N LYS A 61 -4.00 -6.78 -2.39
CA LYS A 61 -2.81 -5.93 -2.27
C LYS A 61 -3.23 -4.47 -2.51
N ALA A 62 -3.09 -3.65 -1.49
CA ALA A 62 -3.34 -2.21 -1.56
C ALA A 62 -2.03 -1.45 -1.34
N SER A 63 -1.79 -0.39 -2.11
CA SER A 63 -0.65 0.49 -1.85
C SER A 63 -0.88 1.31 -0.59
N THR A 64 0.19 1.62 0.15
CA THR A 64 0.09 2.45 1.36
C THR A 64 -0.51 3.83 1.09
N ARG A 65 -0.31 4.39 -0.12
CA ARG A 65 -0.98 5.63 -0.53
C ARG A 65 -2.50 5.46 -0.65
N ALA A 66 -2.97 4.34 -1.21
CA ALA A 66 -4.40 4.06 -1.31
C ALA A 66 -5.04 3.87 0.09
N ILE A 67 -4.32 3.23 1.01
CA ILE A 67 -4.74 3.12 2.41
C ILE A 67 -4.82 4.50 3.06
N LYS A 68 -3.80 5.35 2.88
CA LYS A 68 -3.75 6.70 3.46
C LYS A 68 -4.87 7.60 2.93
N THR A 69 -5.22 7.49 1.65
CA THR A 69 -6.29 8.28 1.02
C THR A 69 -7.70 7.75 1.34
N GLY A 70 -7.83 6.64 2.08
CA GLY A 70 -9.14 6.12 2.48
C GLY A 70 -9.89 5.33 1.39
N LEU A 71 -9.23 5.00 0.29
CA LEU A 71 -9.80 4.19 -0.80
C LEU A 71 -10.07 2.73 -0.38
N VAL A 72 -9.52 2.32 0.76
CA VAL A 72 -9.63 0.96 1.30
C VAL A 72 -10.66 0.95 2.42
N ILE A 73 -11.87 0.50 2.11
CA ILE A 73 -12.91 0.28 3.11
C ILE A 73 -12.67 -1.08 3.76
N LYS A 74 -12.36 -1.10 5.06
CA LYS A 74 -12.22 -2.35 5.81
C LYS A 74 -13.61 -2.88 6.16
N PRO A 75 -13.86 -4.19 6.01
CA PRO A 75 -15.13 -4.77 6.43
C PRO A 75 -15.28 -4.69 7.96
N LEU A 76 -16.52 -4.51 8.41
CA LEU A 76 -16.87 -4.52 9.83
C LEU A 76 -16.50 -5.89 10.42
N LYS A 77 -15.66 -5.91 11.45
CA LYS A 77 -15.35 -7.16 12.15
C LYS A 77 -16.59 -7.64 12.90
N ARG A 78 -16.84 -8.96 12.85
CA ARG A 78 -18.00 -9.62 13.46
C ARG A 78 -18.25 -9.25 14.93
N LYS A 79 -17.17 -9.02 15.70
CA LYS A 79 -17.21 -8.53 17.10
C LYS A 79 -18.03 -7.24 17.26
N TYR A 80 -17.95 -6.33 16.30
CA TYR A 80 -18.59 -5.01 16.38
C TYR A 80 -19.97 -4.94 15.71
N GLY A 81 -20.37 -5.97 14.96
CA GLY A 81 -21.71 -6.08 14.37
C GLY A 81 -22.60 -6.98 15.22
N TYR A 82 -22.68 -8.25 14.81
CA TYR A 82 -23.57 -9.26 15.40
C TYR A 82 -23.38 -9.48 16.90
N THR A 83 -22.13 -9.64 17.37
CA THR A 83 -21.88 -9.95 18.79
C THR A 83 -22.20 -8.75 19.69
N ALA A 84 -21.91 -7.53 19.23
CA ALA A 84 -22.23 -6.31 19.97
C ALA A 84 -23.73 -6.08 20.05
N GLN A 85 -24.48 -6.33 18.97
CA GLN A 85 -25.94 -6.27 18.95
C GLN A 85 -26.54 -7.31 19.90
N LYS A 86 -26.16 -8.58 19.76
CA LYS A 86 -26.62 -9.65 20.64
C LYS A 86 -26.36 -9.36 22.13
N ASN A 87 -25.21 -8.77 22.46
CA ASN A 87 -24.90 -8.40 23.84
C ASN A 87 -25.73 -7.21 24.33
N LYS A 88 -26.03 -6.23 23.47
CA LYS A 88 -26.94 -5.12 23.79
C LYS A 88 -28.36 -5.62 23.99
N ASP A 89 -28.84 -6.50 23.11
CA ASP A 89 -30.18 -7.08 23.18
C ASP A 89 -30.33 -7.96 24.44
N ALA A 90 -29.31 -8.77 24.75
CA ALA A 90 -29.26 -9.56 25.99
C ALA A 90 -29.20 -8.70 27.26
N ALA A 91 -28.47 -7.57 27.23
CA ALA A 91 -28.43 -6.62 28.34
C ALA A 91 -29.77 -5.88 28.51
N ALA A 92 -30.46 -5.55 27.41
CA ALA A 92 -31.78 -4.92 27.43
C ALA A 92 -32.86 -5.89 27.96
N SER A 93 -32.79 -7.18 27.62
CA SER A 93 -33.73 -8.20 28.12
C SER A 93 -33.49 -8.62 29.58
N ALA A 94 -32.30 -8.35 30.14
CA ALA A 94 -31.98 -8.65 31.54
C ALA A 94 -32.21 -7.46 32.48
N ALA A 95 -32.42 -6.25 31.92
CA ALA A 95 -32.70 -5.03 32.66
C ALA A 95 -34.21 -4.66 32.68
N ALA A 96 -35.03 -5.42 31.95
CA ALA A 96 -36.50 -5.42 32.01
C ALA A 96 -36.97 -6.59 32.89
#